data_AF-A0A5M4D692-F1
#
_entry.id   AF-A0A5M4D692-F1
#
_cell.length_a   1.000
_cell.length_b   1.000
_cell.length_c   1.000
_cell.angle_alpha   90.00
_cell.angle_beta   90.00
_cell.angle_gamma   90.00
#
_symmetry.space_group_name_H-M   'P 1'
#
loop_
_entity.id
_entity.type
_entity.pdbx_description
1 polymer ?
#
loop_
_entity_poly.entity_id
_entity_poly.type
_entity_poly.pdbx_seq_one_letter_code
_entity_poly.pdbx_strand_id
1 'polypeptide(L)'
;MAMRANAGPSYPRTLENAGALPIQVIRRVTHIDIANTAARGFGASTVWLNGRFSHPIEGIDVGQTLRLDLREFRDEFGESFRAGGFFATRNPEALVLCDLETDGRMYGLVVVGSLLD
;
A
#
# COMPACT_ATOMS: atom_id res chain seq x y z
N MET A 1 21.32 4.42 -18.95
CA MET A 1 20.47 3.64 -18.03
C MET A 1 19.03 4.09 -18.27
N ALA A 2 18.23 3.29 -18.98
CA ALA A 2 16.87 3.70 -19.36
C ALA A 2 15.93 3.51 -18.16
N MET A 3 15.36 4.61 -17.65
CA MET A 3 14.30 4.57 -16.65
C MET A 3 13.10 3.85 -17.27
N ARG A 4 12.68 2.71 -16.70
CA ARG A 4 11.51 1.98 -17.20
C ARG A 4 10.28 2.86 -16.95
N ALA A 5 9.45 3.06 -17.97
CA ALA A 5 8.29 3.96 -17.94
C ALA A 5 7.24 3.63 -16.85
N ASN A 6 7.37 2.48 -16.16
CA ASN A 6 6.47 2.00 -15.12
C ASN A 6 7.15 1.89 -13.74
N ALA A 7 8.35 2.45 -13.54
CA ALA A 7 9.04 2.42 -12.26
C ALA A 7 8.34 3.34 -11.24
N GLY A 8 8.13 2.83 -10.03
CA GLY A 8 7.70 3.62 -8.87
C GLY A 8 8.88 4.28 -8.14
N PRO A 9 8.62 5.12 -7.14
CA PRO A 9 9.65 5.64 -6.24
C PRO A 9 10.31 4.53 -5.39
N SER A 10 11.54 4.78 -4.94
CA SER A 10 12.20 3.98 -3.90
C SER A 10 11.57 4.26 -2.54
N TYR A 11 11.44 3.23 -1.70
CA TYR A 11 10.87 3.39 -0.35
C TYR A 11 11.70 4.38 0.50
N PRO A 12 11.08 5.43 1.05
CA PRO A 12 11.81 6.54 1.67
C PRO A 12 12.18 6.22 3.12
N ARG A 13 13.30 5.50 3.29
CA ARG A 13 13.81 5.04 4.61
C ARG A 13 14.18 6.16 5.58
N THR A 14 14.32 7.39 5.11
CA THR A 14 14.74 8.55 5.91
C THR A 14 13.58 9.34 6.50
N LEU A 15 12.33 9.05 6.10
CA LEU A 15 11.17 9.76 6.67
C LEU A 15 10.96 9.39 8.13
N GLU A 16 10.52 10.39 8.90
CA GLU A 16 10.14 10.19 10.29
C GLU A 16 8.96 9.22 10.37
N ASN A 17 9.11 8.16 11.18
CA ASN A 17 8.00 7.30 11.54
C ASN A 17 7.15 8.00 12.59
N ALA A 18 5.95 8.41 12.20
CA ALA A 18 5.02 9.17 13.02
C ALA A 18 4.05 8.29 13.82
N GLY A 19 4.34 6.98 13.90
CA GLY A 19 3.56 5.99 14.64
C GLY A 19 2.52 5.27 13.78
N ALA A 20 1.65 4.51 14.43
CA ALA A 20 0.58 3.77 13.78
C ALA A 20 -0.73 4.57 13.78
N LEU A 21 -1.46 4.53 12.66
CA LEU A 21 -2.81 5.07 12.55
C LEU A 21 -3.84 3.96 12.71
N PRO A 22 -5.03 4.25 13.30
CA PRO A 22 -6.16 3.35 13.27
C PRO A 22 -6.80 3.39 11.87
N ILE A 23 -6.08 2.87 10.88
CA ILE A 23 -6.56 2.64 9.52
C ILE A 23 -6.35 1.15 9.27
N GLN A 24 -7.43 0.47 8.92
CA GLN A 24 -7.42 -0.98 8.74
C GLN A 24 -7.16 -1.30 7.27
N VAL A 25 -6.26 -2.25 7.04
CA VAL A 25 -5.93 -2.75 5.71
C VAL A 25 -6.32 -4.22 5.67
N ILE A 26 -7.30 -4.56 4.85
CA ILE A 26 -7.78 -5.93 4.68
C ILE A 26 -7.26 -6.45 3.36
N ARG A 27 -6.44 -7.50 3.43
CA ARG A 27 -5.95 -8.19 2.24
C ARG A 27 -7.08 -9.02 1.62
N ARG A 28 -7.29 -8.84 0.31
CA ARG A 28 -8.09 -9.71 -0.55
C ARG A 28 -7.19 -10.36 -1.60
N VAL A 29 -7.72 -11.27 -2.40
CA VAL A 29 -6.92 -11.99 -3.41
C VAL A 29 -6.19 -11.00 -4.34
N THR A 30 -6.92 -10.12 -5.02
CA THR A 30 -6.35 -9.22 -6.04
C THR A 30 -6.23 -7.76 -5.63
N HIS A 31 -6.75 -7.39 -4.46
CA HIS A 31 -6.85 -6.00 -4.00
C HIS A 31 -6.71 -5.91 -2.49
N ILE A 32 -6.62 -4.70 -1.98
CA ILE A 32 -6.72 -4.38 -0.56
C ILE A 32 -7.89 -3.42 -0.36
N ASP A 33 -8.62 -3.62 0.74
CA ASP A 33 -9.59 -2.64 1.22
C ASP A 33 -8.93 -1.87 2.37
N ILE A 34 -8.82 -0.54 2.26
CA ILE A 34 -8.23 0.35 3.26
C ILE A 34 -9.36 1.18 3.87
N ALA A 35 -9.67 0.97 5.15
CA ALA A 35 -10.72 1.67 5.86
C ALA A 35 -10.14 2.66 6.87
N ASN A 36 -10.40 3.95 6.69
CA ASN A 36 -9.97 4.98 7.63
C ASN A 36 -10.93 5.07 8.82
N THR A 37 -10.54 4.50 9.96
CA THR A 37 -11.29 4.59 11.22
C THR A 37 -10.71 5.63 12.18
N ALA A 38 -9.76 6.44 11.72
CA ALA A 38 -9.23 7.58 12.47
C ALA A 38 -10.22 8.75 12.48
N ALA A 39 -10.06 9.65 13.44
CA ALA A 39 -10.86 10.86 13.55
C ALA A 39 -10.44 11.99 12.58
N ARG A 40 -9.60 11.70 11.58
CA ARG A 40 -9.14 12.66 10.57
C ARG A 40 -8.99 12.01 9.19
N GLY A 41 -9.24 12.80 8.15
CA GLY A 41 -8.94 12.42 6.76
C GLY A 41 -7.50 12.72 6.39
N PHE A 42 -7.06 12.14 5.28
CA PHE A 42 -5.74 12.39 4.68
C PHE A 42 -5.94 12.77 3.22
N GLY A 43 -5.23 13.80 2.75
CA GLY A 43 -5.23 14.22 1.35
C GLY A 43 -4.33 13.33 0.49
N ALA A 44 -3.83 13.88 -0.62
CA ALA A 44 -2.96 13.18 -1.54
C ALA A 44 -1.78 12.53 -0.79
N SER A 45 -1.64 11.22 -0.93
CA SER A 45 -0.73 10.40 -0.14
C SER A 45 -0.20 9.23 -0.97
N THR A 46 0.83 8.54 -0.47
CA THR A 46 1.33 7.31 -1.10
C THR A 46 1.17 6.15 -0.14
N VAL A 47 0.53 5.07 -0.61
CA VAL A 47 0.43 3.81 0.13
C VAL A 47 1.63 2.96 -0.23
N TRP A 48 2.31 2.43 0.79
CA TRP A 48 3.47 1.56 0.64
C TRP A 48 3.16 0.16 1.17
N LEU A 49 3.48 -0.86 0.38
CA LEU A 49 3.38 -2.27 0.77
C LEU A 49 4.77 -2.85 0.92
N ASN A 50 4.99 -3.57 2.02
CA ASN A 50 6.22 -4.30 2.33
C ASN A 50 7.50 -3.45 2.24
N GLY A 51 7.39 -2.13 2.41
CA GLY A 51 8.52 -1.21 2.28
C GLY A 51 9.16 -1.22 0.89
N ARG A 52 8.39 -1.54 -0.16
CA ARG A 52 8.91 -1.69 -1.53
C ARG A 52 7.96 -1.19 -2.61
N PHE A 53 6.69 -1.56 -2.55
CA PHE A 53 5.75 -1.24 -3.62
C PHE A 53 4.87 -0.07 -3.23
N SER A 54 4.75 0.93 -4.11
CA SER A 54 3.98 2.14 -3.86
C SER A 54 2.78 2.26 -4.79
N HIS A 55 1.74 2.93 -4.31
CA HIS A 55 0.61 3.41 -5.13
C HIS A 55 0.11 4.76 -4.60
N PRO A 56 -0.01 5.80 -5.45
CA PRO A 56 -0.53 7.10 -5.03
C PRO A 56 -2.05 7.07 -4.89
N ILE A 57 -2.56 7.71 -3.84
CA ILE A 57 -3.99 7.92 -3.62
C ILE A 57 -4.29 9.42 -3.56
N GLU A 58 -5.47 9.82 -4.03
CA GLU A 58 -5.93 11.21 -3.94
C GLU A 58 -6.23 11.63 -2.49
N GLY A 59 -6.58 10.66 -1.65
CA GLY A 59 -6.87 10.84 -0.23
C GLY A 59 -7.82 9.78 0.30
N ILE A 60 -8.01 9.80 1.62
CA ILE A 60 -8.97 8.94 2.31
C ILE A 60 -9.62 9.71 3.47
N ASP A 61 -10.92 9.96 3.35
CA ASP A 61 -11.71 10.67 4.34
C ASP A 61 -12.09 9.79 5.54
N VAL A 62 -12.54 10.43 6.61
CA VAL A 62 -13.02 9.75 7.83
C VAL A 62 -14.17 8.79 7.49
N GLY A 63 -14.02 7.52 7.86
CA GLY A 63 -15.01 6.48 7.58
C GLY A 63 -15.03 5.97 6.13
N GLN A 64 -14.20 6.53 5.25
CA GLN A 64 -14.10 6.06 3.87
C GLN A 64 -13.34 4.73 3.80
N THR A 65 -13.77 3.86 2.88
CA THR A 65 -13.02 2.67 2.47
C THR A 65 -12.55 2.83 1.03
N LEU A 66 -11.24 2.77 0.81
CA LEU A 66 -10.65 2.67 -0.53
C LEU A 66 -10.44 1.21 -0.89
N ARG A 67 -10.68 0.88 -2.17
CA ARG A 67 -10.30 -0.41 -2.75
C ARG A 67 -9.19 -0.17 -3.76
N LEU A 68 -8.01 -0.71 -3.51
CA LEU A 68 -6.83 -0.55 -4.37
C LEU A 68 -6.42 -1.89 -4.97
N ASP A 69 -6.25 -1.94 -6.29
CA ASP A 69 -5.78 -3.15 -6.97
C ASP A 69 -4.28 -3.35 -6.68
N LEU A 70 -3.93 -4.53 -6.15
CA LEU A 70 -2.54 -4.84 -5.82
C LEU A 70 -1.64 -4.82 -7.06
N ARG A 71 -2.19 -5.07 -8.25
CA ARG A 71 -1.45 -5.06 -9.52
C ARG A 71 -1.13 -3.66 -10.02
N GLU A 72 -1.58 -2.61 -9.35
CA GLU A 72 -1.22 -1.23 -9.68
C GLU A 72 -0.02 -0.74 -8.85
N PHE A 73 0.31 -1.44 -7.77
CA PHE A 73 1.48 -1.10 -6.95
C PHE A 73 2.77 -1.43 -7.71
N ARG A 74 3.73 -0.50 -7.71
CA ARG A 74 5.01 -0.61 -8.41
C ARG A 74 6.18 -0.40 -7.47
N ASP A 75 7.28 -1.10 -7.70
CA ASP A 75 8.56 -0.82 -7.04
C ASP A 75 9.48 0.05 -7.91
N GLU A 76 10.67 0.35 -7.40
CA GLU A 76 11.71 1.16 -8.06
C GLU A 76 12.22 0.60 -9.40
N PHE A 77 11.98 -0.68 -9.68
CA PHE A 77 12.35 -1.35 -10.93
C PHE A 77 11.16 -1.52 -11.89
N GLY A 78 9.97 -1.09 -11.47
CA GLY A 78 8.71 -1.23 -12.20
C GLY A 78 8.09 -2.62 -12.11
N GLU A 79 8.50 -3.45 -11.15
CA GLU A 79 7.84 -4.71 -10.83
C GLU A 79 6.50 -4.44 -10.13
N SER A 80 5.48 -5.21 -10.51
CA SER A 80 4.16 -5.16 -9.88
C SER A 80 4.12 -6.06 -8.64
N PHE A 81 3.39 -5.64 -7.60
CA PHE A 81 3.06 -6.54 -6.49
C PHE A 81 2.33 -7.78 -7.02
N ARG A 82 2.75 -8.97 -6.56
CA ARG A 82 2.19 -10.24 -7.03
C ARG A 82 0.93 -10.56 -6.24
N ALA A 83 -0.20 -10.04 -6.72
CA ALA A 83 -1.48 -10.21 -6.05
C ALA A 83 -1.93 -11.69 -5.95
N GLY A 84 -1.60 -12.52 -6.96
CA GLY A 84 -2.12 -13.88 -7.09
C GLY A 84 -3.36 -13.94 -7.98
N GLY A 85 -4.28 -14.84 -7.67
CA GLY A 85 -5.52 -15.06 -8.44
C GLY A 85 -5.55 -16.39 -9.20
N PHE A 86 -6.70 -16.71 -9.77
CA PHE A 86 -6.98 -18.02 -10.40
C PHE A 86 -5.98 -18.42 -11.50
N PHE A 87 -5.43 -17.44 -12.22
CA PHE A 87 -4.47 -17.66 -13.30
C PHE A 87 -3.01 -17.35 -12.91
N ALA A 88 -2.72 -17.20 -11.62
CA ALA A 88 -1.37 -16.86 -11.18
C ALA A 88 -0.41 -18.05 -11.39
N THR A 89 0.65 -17.81 -12.14
CA THR A 89 1.73 -18.78 -12.39
C THR A 89 2.84 -18.73 -11.34
N ARG A 90 2.78 -17.76 -10.42
CA ARG A 90 3.74 -17.53 -9.34
C ARG A 90 2.99 -17.41 -8.02
N ASN A 91 3.66 -17.81 -6.94
CA ASN A 91 3.12 -17.65 -5.59
C ASN A 91 2.78 -16.18 -5.32
N PRO A 92 1.61 -15.91 -4.71
CA PRO A 92 1.24 -14.57 -4.31
C PRO A 92 2.22 -14.04 -3.26
N GLU A 93 2.42 -12.73 -3.28
CA GLU A 93 3.22 -12.04 -2.28
C GLU A 93 2.38 -11.81 -1.02
N ALA A 94 3.00 -12.08 0.13
CA ALA A 94 2.40 -11.84 1.43
C ALA A 94 2.35 -10.32 1.70
N LEU A 95 1.24 -9.81 2.21
CA LEU A 95 1.14 -8.42 2.67
C LEU A 95 1.46 -8.38 4.18
N VAL A 96 2.70 -8.02 4.52
CA VAL A 96 3.18 -8.04 5.92
C VAL A 96 3.30 -6.64 6.54
N LEU A 97 3.45 -5.62 5.70
CA LEU A 97 3.57 -4.23 6.12
C LEU A 97 2.78 -3.34 5.16
N CYS A 98 2.03 -2.39 5.72
CA CYS A 98 1.36 -1.36 4.96
C CYS A 98 1.59 -0.02 5.67
N ASP A 99 2.15 0.95 4.94
CA ASP A 99 2.40 2.30 5.45
C ASP A 99 1.71 3.34 4.57
N LEU A 100 1.41 4.50 5.16
CA LEU A 100 0.92 5.69 4.48
C LEU A 100 1.96 6.80 4.62
N GLU A 101 2.52 7.21 3.48
CA GLU A 101 3.33 8.41 3.37
C GLU A 101 2.43 9.61 3.09
N THR A 102 2.42 10.57 3.99
CA THR A 102 1.61 11.79 3.88
C THR A 102 2.24 12.91 4.70
N ASP A 103 2.15 14.15 4.23
CA ASP A 103 2.73 15.35 4.88
C ASP A 103 4.20 15.19 5.32
N GLY A 104 5.01 14.49 4.51
CA GLY A 104 6.43 14.24 4.78
C GLY A 104 6.69 13.29 5.96
N ARG A 105 5.71 12.50 6.36
CA ARG A 105 5.79 11.52 7.45
C ARG A 105 5.34 10.14 6.97
N MET A 106 5.84 9.11 7.63
CA MET A 106 5.44 7.74 7.42
C MET A 106 4.56 7.28 8.59
N TYR A 107 3.38 6.76 8.29
CA TYR A 107 2.47 6.18 9.28
C TYR A 107 2.26 4.70 9.00
N GLY A 108 2.43 3.86 10.01
CA GLY A 108 2.07 2.45 9.91
C GLY A 108 0.55 2.27 9.90
N LEU A 109 0.04 1.38 9.05
CA LEU A 109 -1.37 0.99 9.01
C LEU A 109 -1.55 -0.40 9.61
N VAL A 110 -2.76 -0.70 10.10
CA VAL A 110 -3.06 -1.96 10.76
C VAL A 110 -3.55 -2.97 9.72
N VAL A 111 -2.70 -3.93 9.37
CA VAL A 111 -3.11 -5.06 8.51
C VAL A 111 -3.95 -6.04 9.31
N VAL A 112 -5.18 -6.29 8.85
CA VAL A 112 -6.16 -7.17 9.52
C VAL A 112 -6.49 -8.35 8.60
N GLY A 113 -6.36 -9.58 9.11
CA GLY A 113 -6.71 -10.81 8.42
C GLY A 113 -5.54 -11.76 8.20
N SER A 114 -5.86 -12.97 7.73
CA SER A 114 -4.88 -14.02 7.38
C SER A 114 -4.10 -13.64 6.12
N LEU A 115 -2.81 -13.97 6.11
CA LEU A 115 -1.88 -13.66 5.02
C LEU A 115 -2.22 -14.40 3.72
N LEU A 116 -3.02 -15.47 3.79
CA LEU A 116 -3.39 -16.38 2.70
C LEU A 116 -4.70 -17.12 3.03
N ASP A 117 -5.86 -16.48 2.83
CA ASP A 117 -7.16 -17.19 2.74
C ASP A 117 -7.60 -17.28 1.27
#